data_AF-A0A761X9H2-F1
#
_entry.id   AF-A0A761X9H2-F1
#
_cell.length_a   1.000
_cell.length_b   1.000
_cell.length_c   1.000
_cell.angle_alpha   90.00
_cell.angle_beta   90.00
_cell.angle_gamma   90.00
#
_symmetry.space_group_name_H-M   'P 1'
#
loop_
_entity.id
_entity.type
_entity.pdbx_description
1 polymer ?
#
loop_
_entity_poly.entity_id
_entity_poly.type
_entity_poly.pdbx_seq_one_letter_code
_entity_poly.pdbx_strand_id
1 'polypeptide(L)'
;MRYRREDGEGDYTFGGGDDTWLINSPEAVAQAVKTRFALWYGQWFLDKTEGTPWIQSVLGKQKPETYNLAIRKRILETRGVKSILSFNTTVNTTT
;
A
#
# COMPACT_ATOMS: atom_id res chain seq x y z
N MET A 1 10.86 11.80 1.99
CA MET A 1 9.86 11.30 1.02
C MET A 1 8.99 12.45 0.58
N ARG A 2 8.65 12.51 -0.70
CA ARG A 2 7.78 13.54 -1.28
C ARG A 2 6.78 12.83 -2.17
N TYR A 3 5.50 12.95 -1.84
CA TYR A 3 4.39 12.37 -2.58
C TYR A 3 3.45 13.47 -3.04
N ARG A 4 2.83 13.30 -4.20
CA ARG A 4 1.78 14.21 -4.64
C ARG A 4 0.50 13.87 -3.89
N ARG A 5 -0.13 14.85 -3.25
CA ARG A 5 -1.34 14.63 -2.45
C ARG A 5 -2.47 14.13 -3.35
N GLU A 6 -3.11 13.06 -2.90
CA GLU A 6 -4.37 12.57 -3.45
C GLU A 6 -5.56 13.23 -2.74
N ASP A 7 -6.66 13.45 -3.47
CA ASP A 7 -7.93 13.88 -2.89
C ASP A 7 -8.70 12.69 -2.26
N GLY A 8 -9.97 12.93 -1.89
CA GLY A 8 -10.83 11.92 -1.28
C GLY A 8 -11.17 10.74 -2.19
N GLU A 9 -11.07 10.92 -3.51
CA GLU A 9 -11.35 9.89 -4.53
C GLU A 9 -10.08 9.15 -4.95
N GLY A 10 -8.91 9.68 -4.57
CA GLY A 10 -7.61 9.09 -4.88
C GLY A 10 -6.93 9.73 -6.09
N ASP A 11 -7.49 10.80 -6.63
CA ASP A 11 -6.91 11.54 -7.75
C ASP A 11 -5.88 12.55 -7.26
N TYR A 12 -4.86 12.79 -8.08
CA TYR A 12 -3.85 13.77 -7.73
C TYR A 12 -4.42 15.19 -7.74
N THR A 13 -4.08 15.93 -6.69
CA THR A 13 -4.41 17.35 -6.60
C THR A 13 -3.40 18.19 -7.38
N PHE A 14 -3.86 19.32 -7.95
CA PHE A 14 -3.06 20.29 -8.69
C PHE A 14 -3.49 21.71 -8.30
N GLY A 15 -2.62 22.71 -8.51
CA GLY A 15 -2.97 24.12 -8.33
C GLY A 15 -2.89 24.67 -6.91
N GLY A 16 -2.57 23.85 -5.90
CA GLY A 16 -2.45 24.28 -4.49
C GLY A 16 -1.04 24.70 -4.05
N GLY A 17 -0.11 24.93 -4.99
CA GLY A 17 1.29 25.24 -4.64
C GLY A 17 1.93 24.13 -3.79
N ASP A 18 2.53 24.50 -2.66
CA ASP A 18 3.19 23.56 -1.73
C ASP A 18 2.21 22.57 -1.08
N ASP A 19 0.94 22.96 -0.90
CA ASP A 19 -0.08 22.08 -0.30
C ASP A 19 -0.43 20.87 -1.18
N THR A 20 -0.02 20.91 -2.45
CA THR A 20 -0.14 19.80 -3.41
C THR A 20 0.79 18.63 -3.07
N TRP A 21 1.73 18.81 -2.13
CA TRP A 21 2.74 17.81 -1.78
C TRP A 21 2.62 17.37 -0.32
N LEU A 22 2.84 16.08 -0.10
CA LEU A 22 3.11 15.49 1.21
C LEU A 22 4.62 15.34 1.33
N ILE A 23 5.24 16.10 2.24
CA ILE A 23 6.70 16.14 2.39
C ILE A 23 7.08 15.65 3.78
N ASN A 24 7.80 14.53 3.84
CA ASN A 24 8.33 13.94 5.07
C ASN A 24 7.28 13.79 6.21
N SER A 25 6.02 13.57 5.84
CA SER A 25 4.90 13.52 6.78
C SER A 25 4.32 12.11 6.92
N PRO A 26 3.56 11.82 8.00
CA PRO A 26 2.87 10.54 8.17
C PRO A 26 1.90 10.22 7.02
N GLU A 27 1.24 11.22 6.46
CA GLU A 27 0.31 11.07 5.33
C GLU A 27 1.05 10.58 4.09
N ALA A 28 2.28 11.06 3.86
CA ALA A 28 3.12 10.55 2.77
C ALA A 28 3.41 9.05 2.94
N VAL A 29 3.64 8.59 4.17
CA VAL A 29 3.84 7.17 4.49
C VAL A 29 2.55 6.38 4.24
N ALA A 30 1.41 6.90 4.68
CA ALA A 30 0.12 6.27 4.44
C ALA A 30 -0.17 6.11 2.94
N GLN A 31 0.07 7.15 2.14
CA GLN A 31 -0.10 7.11 0.70
C GLN A 31 0.90 6.16 0.02
N ALA A 32 2.14 6.08 0.51
CA ALA A 32 3.11 5.10 0.02
C ALA A 32 2.66 3.66 0.25
N VAL A 33 2.07 3.36 1.42
CA VAL A 33 1.50 2.04 1.71
C VAL A 33 0.30 1.75 0.80
N LYS A 34 -0.63 2.71 0.67
CA LYS A 34 -1.82 2.60 -0.22
C LYS A 34 -1.41 2.28 -1.66
N THR A 35 -0.51 3.07 -2.23
CA THR A 35 -0.03 2.89 -3.61
C THR A 35 0.70 1.56 -3.81
N ARG A 36 1.49 1.11 -2.83
CA ARG A 36 2.14 -0.21 -2.86
C ARG A 36 1.15 -1.36 -2.85
N PHE A 37 -0.01 -1.23 -2.19
CA PHE A 37 -1.11 -2.19 -2.25
C PHE A 37 -1.86 -2.14 -3.58
N ALA A 38 -2.04 -0.97 -4.17
CA ALA A 38 -2.72 -0.82 -5.46
C ALA A 38 -1.93 -1.46 -6.61
N LEU A 39 -0.60 -1.48 -6.55
CA LEU A 39 0.24 -2.17 -7.54
C LEU A 39 0.24 -3.68 -7.31
N TRP A 40 -0.21 -4.47 -8.28
CA TRP A 40 -0.16 -5.93 -8.19
C TRP A 40 1.20 -6.46 -8.62
N TYR A 41 1.59 -7.59 -8.04
CA TYR A 41 2.83 -8.27 -8.37
C TYR A 41 2.94 -8.53 -9.88
N GLY A 42 4.02 -8.06 -10.49
CA GLY A 42 4.29 -8.25 -11.92
C GLY A 42 3.59 -7.26 -12.86
N GLN A 43 2.77 -6.33 -12.35
CA GLN A 43 2.14 -5.31 -13.20
C GLN A 43 3.11 -4.24 -13.70
N TRP A 44 4.17 -3.95 -12.95
CA TRP A 44 5.11 -2.92 -13.36
C TRP A 44 6.08 -3.47 -14.42
N PHE A 45 6.05 -2.87 -15.61
CA PHE A 45 6.80 -3.39 -16.76
C PHE A 45 8.32 -3.31 -16.60
N LEU A 46 8.84 -2.34 -15.83
CA LEU A 46 10.27 -2.18 -15.59
C LEU A 46 10.80 -3.17 -14.55
N ASP A 47 9.96 -3.59 -13.61
CA ASP A 47 10.31 -4.57 -12.59
C ASP A 47 9.11 -5.45 -12.27
N LYS A 48 9.14 -6.65 -12.85
CA LYS A 48 8.08 -7.65 -12.68
C LYS A 48 8.13 -8.36 -11.33
N THR A 49 9.16 -8.10 -10.52
CA THR A 49 9.27 -8.63 -9.15
C THR A 49 8.63 -7.72 -8.12
N GLU A 50 8.23 -6.52 -8.52
CA GLU A 50 7.57 -5.55 -7.65
C GLU A 50 6.04 -5.70 -7.67
N GLY A 51 5.40 -5.24 -6.59
CA GLY A 51 3.95 -5.24 -6.41
C GLY A 51 3.49 -6.16 -5.28
N THR A 52 2.20 -6.06 -4.94
CA THR A 52 1.58 -6.87 -3.88
C THR A 52 1.13 -8.22 -4.46
N PRO A 53 1.53 -9.36 -3.86
CA PRO A 53 1.23 -10.69 -4.36
C PRO A 53 -0.22 -11.11 -4.04
N TRP A 54 -1.18 -10.37 -4.57
CA TRP A 54 -2.60 -10.55 -4.26
C TRP A 54 -3.09 -11.96 -4.61
N ILE A 55 -2.77 -12.47 -5.80
CA ILE A 55 -3.21 -13.80 -6.24
C ILE A 55 -2.44 -14.91 -5.53
N GLN A 56 -1.15 -14.70 -5.31
CA GLN A 56 -0.20 -15.74 -4.89
C GLN A 56 -0.29 -16.00 -3.38
N SER A 57 -0.57 -14.97 -2.58
CA SER A 57 -0.39 -15.06 -1.12
C SER A 57 -1.46 -14.35 -0.30
N VAL A 58 -2.42 -13.65 -0.92
CA VAL A 58 -3.42 -12.85 -0.16
C VAL A 58 -4.86 -13.29 -0.42
N LEU A 59 -5.33 -13.23 -1.66
CA LEU A 59 -6.69 -13.56 -2.07
C LEU A 59 -6.84 -15.05 -2.39
N GLY A 60 -8.09 -15.50 -2.42
CA GLY A 60 -8.44 -16.90 -2.68
C GLY A 60 -8.41 -17.76 -1.42
N LYS A 61 -8.10 -19.05 -1.57
CA LYS A 61 -8.11 -20.03 -0.46
C LYS A 61 -6.79 -20.00 0.32
N GLN A 62 -6.42 -18.84 0.85
CA GLN A 62 -5.20 -18.68 1.65
C GLN A 62 -5.50 -18.82 3.14
N LYS A 63 -4.54 -19.37 3.90
CA LYS A 63 -4.65 -19.41 5.36
C LYS A 63 -4.50 -18.00 5.93
N PRO A 64 -5.19 -17.67 7.03
CA PRO A 64 -5.05 -16.38 7.71
C PRO A 64 -3.61 -15.94 7.96
N GLU A 65 -2.77 -16.85 8.42
CA GLU A 65 -1.36 -16.58 8.70
C GLU A 65 -0.58 -16.15 7.45
N THR A 66 -0.86 -16.77 6.31
CA THR A 66 -0.15 -16.52 5.05
C THR A 66 -0.41 -15.11 4.55
N TYR A 67 -1.69 -14.72 4.44
CA TYR A 67 -2.01 -13.38 3.95
C TYR A 67 -1.65 -12.31 4.99
N ASN A 68 -1.75 -12.60 6.29
CA ASN A 68 -1.32 -11.67 7.34
C ASN A 68 0.17 -11.38 7.27
N LEU A 69 0.99 -12.40 7.06
CA LEU A 69 2.43 -12.24 6.92
C LEU A 69 2.77 -11.44 5.65
N ALA A 70 2.14 -11.75 4.52
CA ALA A 70 2.37 -11.07 3.25
C ALA A 70 2.03 -9.57 3.35
N ILE A 71 0.87 -9.22 3.93
CA ILE A 71 0.44 -7.84 4.10
C ILE A 71 1.33 -7.09 5.10
N ARG A 72 1.65 -7.69 6.26
CA ARG A 72 2.57 -7.08 7.23
C ARG A 72 3.93 -6.81 6.64
N LYS A 73 4.49 -7.78 5.91
CA LYS A 73 5.77 -7.65 5.22
C LYS A 73 5.74 -6.48 4.23
N ARG A 74 4.70 -6.38 3.39
CA ARG A 74 4.53 -5.29 2.43
C ARG A 74 4.48 -3.91 3.09
N ILE A 75 3.81 -3.78 4.23
CA ILE A 75 3.76 -2.55 5.04
C ILE A 75 5.15 -2.22 5.60
N LEU A 76 5.81 -3.17 6.27
CA LEU A 76 7.11 -2.96 6.90
C LEU A 76 8.22 -2.61 5.90
N GLU A 77 8.18 -3.17 4.69
CA GLU A 77 9.12 -2.85 3.61
C GLU A 77 8.84 -1.50 2.94
N THR A 78 7.75 -0.81 3.31
CA THR A 78 7.45 0.51 2.78
C THR A 78 8.32 1.56 3.46
N ARG A 79 9.07 2.32 2.66
CA ARG A 79 9.93 3.41 3.15
C ARG A 79 9.13 4.37 4.06
N GLY A 80 9.65 4.59 5.27
CA GLY A 80 9.07 5.49 6.26
C GLY A 80 8.25 4.77 7.34
N VAL A 81 7.85 3.51 7.11
CA VAL A 81 7.29 2.67 8.17
C VAL A 81 8.42 2.22 9.09
N LYS A 82 8.25 2.45 10.41
CA LYS A 82 9.23 2.05 11.43
C LYS A 82 8.83 0.75 12.14
N SER A 83 7.55 0.62 12.47
CA SER A 83 7.00 -0.50 13.21
C SER A 83 5.48 -0.57 13.05
N ILE A 84 4.92 -1.75 13.28
CA ILE A 84 3.47 -1.97 13.35
C ILE A 84 3.11 -2.22 14.82
N LEU A 85 2.36 -1.30 15.43
CA LEU A 85 1.95 -1.42 16.84
C LEU A 85 0.73 -2.32 17.02
N SER A 86 -0.19 -2.29 16.06
CA SER A 86 -1.39 -3.12 16.02
C SER A 86 -1.72 -3.45 14.57
N PHE A 87 -2.27 -4.64 14.33
CA PHE A 87 -2.62 -5.11 13.00
C PHE A 87 -3.73 -6.14 13.08
N ASN A 88 -4.76 -5.93 12.27
CA ASN A 88 -5.89 -6.83 12.13
C ASN A 88 -6.28 -6.95 10.64
N THR A 89 -6.92 -8.06 10.31
CA THR A 89 -7.48 -8.34 8.99
C THR A 89 -8.83 -8.99 9.15
N THR A 90 -9.76 -8.60 8.29
CA THR A 90 -11.08 -9.23 8.18
C THR A 90 -11.26 -9.68 6.74
N VAL A 91 -11.60 -10.95 6.55
CA VAL A 91 -11.90 -11.50 5.23
C VAL A 91 -13.41 -11.58 5.08
N ASN A 92 -13.94 -10.95 4.03
CA ASN A 92 -15.34 -11.13 3.64
C ASN A 92 -15.43 -12.32 2.67
N THR A 93 -16.18 -13.35 3.06
CA THR A 93 -16.39 -14.57 2.26
C THR A 93 -17.73 -14.58 1.52
N THR A 94 -18.52 -13.51 1.65
CA THR A 94 -19.82 -13.37 0.99
C THR A 94 -19.61 -12.90 -0.44
N THR A 95 -20.19 -13.62 -1.39
CA THR A 95 -20.28 -13.25 -2.81
C THR A 95 -21.45 -12.32 -3.09
#